data_AF-A0A1M6ISD2-F1
#
_entry.id   AF-A0A1M6ISD2-F1
#
_cell.length_a   1.000
_cell.length_b   1.000
_cell.length_c   1.000
_cell.angle_alpha   90.00
_cell.angle_beta   90.00
_cell.angle_gamma   90.00
#
_symmetry.space_group_name_H-M   'P 1'
#
loop_
_entity.id
_entity.type
_entity.pdbx_description
1 polymer ?
#
loop_
_entity_poly.entity_id
_entity_poly.type
_entity_poly.pdbx_seq_one_letter_code
_entity_poly.pdbx_strand_id
1 'polypeptide(L)'
;MKLFNPNTMKLLDPNYDLYFEPVEPIINSNDFTNELFRYANNENINLVIIEESMEPLIRIDNIKYSCKLGEPYGGMKKLYKMPILSLPFEYKWVYIYKID
;
A
#
# COMPACT_ATOMS: atom_id res chain seq x y z
N MET A 1 24.99 -18.40 -14.90
CA MET A 1 23.55 -18.70 -14.75
C MET A 1 23.18 -18.38 -13.30
N LYS A 2 22.64 -17.19 -13.03
CA LYS A 2 22.32 -16.76 -11.66
C LYS A 2 20.99 -17.39 -11.25
N LEU A 3 21.04 -18.25 -10.24
CA LEU A 3 19.90 -18.92 -9.65
C LEU A 3 18.93 -17.86 -9.09
N PHE A 4 17.68 -17.93 -9.55
CA PHE A 4 16.57 -17.17 -8.99
C PHE A 4 16.42 -17.59 -7.52
N ASN A 5 16.59 -16.65 -6.58
CA ASN A 5 16.38 -16.89 -5.16
C ASN A 5 14.92 -16.57 -4.84
N PRO A 6 14.04 -17.55 -4.56
CA PRO A 6 12.62 -17.32 -4.34
C PRO A 6 12.30 -16.57 -3.02
N ASN A 7 13.32 -16.22 -2.22
CA ASN A 7 13.15 -15.56 -0.91
C ASN A 7 13.01 -14.03 -0.97
N THR A 8 12.78 -13.43 -2.14
CA THR A 8 12.47 -11.99 -2.28
C THR A 8 10.99 -11.70 -2.55
N MET A 9 10.10 -12.63 -2.21
CA MET A 9 8.71 -12.26 -1.93
C MET A 9 8.64 -11.81 -0.47
N LYS A 10 8.74 -10.48 -0.24
CA LYS A 10 8.30 -9.89 1.03
C LYS A 10 6.79 -10.14 1.14
N LEU A 11 6.42 -11.28 1.68
CA LEU A 11 5.09 -11.47 2.25
C LEU A 11 4.87 -10.29 3.20
N LEU A 12 3.79 -9.55 3.00
CA LEU A 12 3.40 -8.48 3.91
C LEU A 12 3.38 -9.08 5.32
N ASP A 13 4.06 -8.40 6.25
CA ASP A 13 4.07 -8.83 7.64
C ASP A 13 2.61 -8.85 8.13
N PRO A 14 2.12 -9.97 8.71
CA PRO A 14 0.74 -10.04 9.21
C PRO A 14 0.51 -9.12 10.42
N ASN A 15 1.56 -8.55 11.02
CA ASN A 15 1.46 -7.65 12.17
C ASN A 15 1.15 -6.20 11.74
N TYR A 16 0.13 -5.98 10.91
CA TYR A 16 -0.41 -4.64 10.67
C TYR A 16 -1.40 -4.27 11.78
N ASP A 17 -1.48 -2.98 12.13
CA ASP A 17 -2.42 -2.49 13.13
C ASP A 17 -3.77 -2.12 12.49
N LEU A 18 -3.72 -1.52 11.30
CA LEU A 18 -4.89 -1.05 10.57
C LEU A 18 -4.75 -1.41 9.09
N TYR A 19 -5.88 -1.46 8.39
CA TYR A 19 -5.93 -1.66 6.95
C TYR A 19 -7.22 -1.06 6.37
N PHE A 20 -7.20 -0.73 5.08
CA PHE A 20 -8.39 -0.29 4.35
C PHE A 20 -8.31 -0.64 2.87
N GLU A 21 -9.45 -0.71 2.21
CA GLU A 21 -9.54 -0.85 0.75
C GLU A 21 -9.60 0.54 0.12
N PRO A 22 -8.66 0.91 -0.77
CA PRO A 22 -8.72 2.20 -1.44
C PRO A 22 -9.92 2.24 -2.39
N VAL A 23 -10.57 3.40 -2.47
CA VAL A 23 -11.74 3.62 -3.34
C VAL A 23 -11.29 3.84 -4.78
N GLU A 24 -10.16 4.51 -4.97
CA GLU A 24 -9.55 4.75 -6.29
C GLU A 24 -8.20 4.03 -6.38
N PRO A 25 -7.75 3.63 -7.59
CA PRO A 25 -6.44 3.02 -7.76
C PRO A 25 -5.31 3.94 -7.30
N ILE A 26 -4.39 3.39 -6.50
CA ILE A 26 -3.19 4.11 -6.07
C ILE A 26 -2.04 3.83 -7.05
N ILE A 27 -1.70 4.84 -7.86
CA ILE A 27 -0.67 4.72 -8.91
C ILE A 27 0.55 5.59 -8.57
N ASN A 28 0.35 6.67 -7.81
CA ASN A 28 1.40 7.58 -7.37
C ASN A 28 1.22 8.02 -5.90
N SER A 29 2.17 8.77 -5.37
CA SER A 29 2.19 9.22 -3.96
C SER A 29 1.02 10.13 -3.59
N ASN A 30 0.55 10.95 -4.53
CA ASN A 30 -0.58 11.84 -4.34
C ASN A 30 -1.88 11.03 -4.26
N ASP A 31 -2.06 9.99 -5.09
CA ASP A 31 -3.20 9.08 -4.98
C ASP A 31 -3.22 8.39 -3.61
N PHE A 32 -2.05 7.91 -3.15
CA PHE A 32 -1.91 7.26 -1.85
C PHE A 32 -2.32 8.23 -0.72
N THR A 33 -1.83 9.47 -0.78
CA THR A 33 -2.15 10.52 0.19
C THR A 33 -3.63 10.84 0.22
N ASN A 34 -4.27 10.94 -0.95
CA ASN A 34 -5.71 11.19 -1.04
C ASN A 34 -6.53 10.05 -0.41
N GLU A 35 -6.14 8.80 -0.66
CA GLU A 35 -6.82 7.64 -0.08
C GLU A 35 -6.60 7.53 1.43
N LEU A 36 -5.42 7.92 1.95
CA LEU A 36 -5.19 8.05 3.40
C LEU A 36 -6.10 9.09 4.05
N PHE A 37 -6.27 10.27 3.42
CA PHE A 37 -7.19 11.28 3.94
C PHE A 37 -8.65 10.83 3.84
N ARG A 38 -9.03 10.12 2.77
CA ARG A 38 -10.36 9.53 2.64
C ARG A 38 -10.63 8.53 3.76
N TYR A 39 -9.70 7.63 4.02
CA TYR A 39 -9.74 6.70 5.14
C TYR A 39 -9.87 7.43 6.48
N ALA A 40 -9.02 8.45 6.71
CA ALA A 40 -9.03 9.23 7.94
C ALA A 40 -10.38 9.92 8.21
N ASN A 41 -10.97 10.51 7.16
CA ASN A 41 -12.27 11.17 7.24
C ASN A 41 -13.40 10.16 7.51
N ASN A 42 -13.38 9.00 6.88
CA ASN A 42 -14.40 7.96 7.07
C ASN A 42 -14.38 7.40 8.49
N GLU A 43 -13.18 7.18 9.04
CA GLU A 43 -12.99 6.60 10.37
C GLU A 43 -12.93 7.65 11.49
N ASN A 44 -13.06 8.95 11.17
CA ASN A 44 -12.95 10.07 12.11
C ASN A 44 -11.63 10.09 12.92
N ILE A 45 -10.53 9.73 12.26
CA ILE A 45 -9.18 9.69 12.85
C ILE A 45 -8.38 10.92 12.45
N ASN A 46 -7.61 11.45 13.41
CA ASN A 46 -6.71 12.57 13.15
C ASN A 46 -5.38 12.05 12.57
N LEU A 47 -5.33 11.96 11.23
CA LEU A 47 -4.16 11.51 10.48
C LEU A 47 -3.34 12.70 9.98
N VAL A 48 -2.04 12.67 10.23
CA VAL A 48 -1.07 13.63 9.68
C VAL A 48 -0.07 12.90 8.79
N ILE A 49 0.12 13.36 7.55
CA ILE A 49 1.18 12.88 6.66
C ILE A 49 2.52 13.45 7.14
N ILE A 50 3.47 12.57 7.47
CA ILE A 50 4.84 12.94 7.83
C ILE A 50 5.69 13.00 6.56
N GLU A 51 5.56 11.98 5.71
CA GLU A 51 6.30 11.86 4.45
C GLU A 51 5.38 11.30 3.38
N GLU A 52 5.24 12.04 2.28
CA GLU A 52 4.51 11.60 1.09
C GLU A 52 5.42 10.71 0.23
N SER A 53 4.96 9.49 -0.07
CA SER A 53 5.62 8.56 -0.99
C SER A 53 4.66 7.41 -1.37
N MET A 54 5.15 6.38 -2.07
CA MET A 54 4.41 5.11 -2.28
C MET A 54 4.51 4.15 -1.08
N GLU A 55 5.27 4.52 -0.04
CA GLU A 55 5.33 3.87 1.27
C GLU A 55 5.26 4.96 2.36
N PRO A 56 4.15 5.72 2.45
CA PRO A 56 4.12 6.96 3.21
C PRO A 56 4.24 6.71 4.72
N LEU A 57 4.81 7.71 5.39
CA LEU A 57 4.88 7.78 6.85
C LEU A 57 3.77 8.69 7.35
N ILE A 58 3.00 8.20 8.31
CA ILE A 58 1.88 8.95 8.89
C ILE A 58 1.97 8.98 10.41
N ARG A 59 1.22 9.89 11.02
CA ARG A 59 1.00 9.97 12.46
C ARG A 59 -0.49 9.93 12.77
N ILE A 60 -0.90 9.05 13.68
CA ILE A 60 -2.25 8.99 14.24
C ILE A 60 -2.09 9.06 15.76
N ASP A 61 -2.77 10.00 16.42
CA ASP A 61 -2.71 10.19 17.89
C ASP A 61 -1.28 10.17 18.48
N ASN A 62 -0.37 10.84 17.78
CA ASN A 62 1.06 10.95 18.13
C ASN A 62 1.90 9.66 17.99
N ILE A 63 1.33 8.59 17.44
CA ILE A 63 2.02 7.34 17.10
C ILE A 63 2.39 7.35 15.62
N LYS A 64 3.61 6.92 15.27
CA LYS A 64 4.08 6.86 13.88
C LYS A 64 3.73 5.53 13.23
N TYR A 65 3.40 5.57 11.94
CA TYR A 65 3.09 4.40 11.15
C TYR A 65 3.73 4.45 9.75
N SER A 66 4.03 3.28 9.20
CA SER A 66 4.41 3.07 7.80
C SER A 66 3.24 2.43 7.07
N CYS A 67 2.89 2.98 5.90
CA CYS A 67 1.83 2.44 5.07
C CYS A 67 2.43 1.67 3.88
N LYS A 68 1.79 0.57 3.49
CA LYS A 68 2.22 -0.26 2.35
C LYS A 68 1.03 -0.70 1.53
N LEU A 69 1.19 -0.71 0.21
CA LEU A 69 0.23 -1.37 -0.68
C LEU A 69 0.29 -2.88 -0.47
N GLY A 70 -0.89 -3.48 -0.46
CA GLY A 70 -1.10 -4.90 -0.51
C GLY A 70 -0.56 -5.54 -1.79
N GLU A 71 -0.54 -6.86 -1.85
CA GLU A 71 -0.30 -7.50 -3.15
C GLU A 71 -1.45 -7.18 -4.12
N PRO A 72 -1.16 -6.83 -5.38
CA PRO A 72 -2.20 -6.71 -6.40
C PRO A 72 -2.84 -8.09 -6.59
N TYR A 73 -4.16 -8.14 -6.77
CA TYR A 73 -4.89 -9.41 -6.84
C TYR A 73 -4.28 -10.33 -7.92
N GLY A 74 -3.69 -11.45 -7.48
CA GLY A 74 -2.88 -12.36 -8.27
C GLY A 74 -3.65 -13.24 -9.25
N GLY A 75 -4.75 -12.78 -9.84
CA GLY A 75 -5.44 -13.50 -10.93
C GLY A 75 -4.69 -13.44 -12.27
N MET A 76 -3.73 -12.52 -12.43
CA MET A 76 -3.04 -12.27 -13.71
C MET A 76 -1.52 -12.50 -13.70
N LYS A 77 -0.94 -12.98 -12.59
CA LYS A 77 0.51 -13.29 -12.53
C LYS A 77 0.95 -14.39 -13.52
N LYS A 78 0.02 -15.17 -14.10
CA LYS A 78 0.34 -16.24 -15.08
C LYS A 78 0.18 -15.88 -16.55
N LEU A 79 -0.45 -14.75 -16.92
CA LEU A 79 -0.84 -14.53 -18.33
C LEU A 79 -0.09 -13.42 -19.09
N TYR A 80 0.65 -12.52 -18.43
CA TYR A 80 1.17 -11.33 -19.09
C TYR A 80 2.68 -11.36 -19.33
N LYS A 81 3.08 -12.09 -20.37
CA LYS A 81 4.20 -11.68 -21.26
C LYS A 81 3.66 -10.63 -22.24
N MET A 82 3.14 -9.51 -21.75
CA MET A 82 2.59 -8.45 -22.62
C MET A 82 3.43 -7.18 -22.50
N PRO A 83 3.66 -6.48 -23.63
CA PRO A 83 4.35 -5.21 -23.63
C PRO A 83 3.52 -4.21 -22.82
N ILE A 84 4.22 -3.45 -21.99
CA ILE A 84 3.76 -2.40 -21.06
C ILE A 84 2.53 -1.65 -21.59
N LEU A 85 1.35 -2.18 -21.34
CA LEU A 85 0.11 -1.42 -21.33
C LEU A 85 -0.16 -1.20 -19.84
N SER A 86 -0.07 0.06 -19.43
CA SER A 86 -0.28 0.55 -18.08
C SER A 86 -1.71 0.30 -17.62
N LEU A 87 -2.02 -0.96 -17.29
CA LEU A 87 -3.24 -1.30 -16.57
C LEU A 87 -3.06 -0.83 -15.11
N PRO A 88 -4.02 -0.09 -14.54
CA PRO A 88 -3.97 0.26 -13.13
C PRO A 88 -3.97 -1.05 -12.35
N PHE A 89 -2.91 -1.28 -11.57
CA PHE A 89 -2.91 -2.38 -10.63
C PHE A 89 -3.99 -2.07 -9.58
N GLU A 90 -5.08 -2.84 -9.58
CA GLU A 90 -6.09 -2.76 -8.54
C GLU A 90 -5.51 -3.37 -7.26
N TYR A 91 -4.83 -2.54 -6.48
CA TYR A 91 -4.40 -2.87 -5.13
C TYR A 91 -5.62 -2.91 -4.23
N LYS A 92 -5.93 -4.08 -3.69
CA LYS A 92 -7.14 -4.26 -2.88
C LYS A 92 -7.02 -3.67 -1.47
N TRP A 93 -5.81 -3.60 -0.93
CA TRP A 93 -5.60 -3.25 0.47
C TRP A 93 -4.43 -2.30 0.64
N VAL A 94 -4.57 -1.34 1.54
CA VAL A 94 -3.48 -0.58 2.16
C VAL A 94 -3.34 -1.08 3.58
N TYR A 95 -2.12 -1.42 3.98
CA TYR A 95 -1.79 -1.88 5.34
C TYR A 95 -0.99 -0.81 6.07
N ILE A 96 -1.31 -0.59 7.34
CA ILE A 96 -0.70 0.43 8.19
C ILE A 96 -0.05 -0.26 9.38
N TYR A 97 1.26 -0.06 9.50
CA TYR A 97 2.12 -0.71 10.50
C TYR A 97 2.65 0.32 11.48
N LYS A 98 2.46 0.11 12.78
CA LYS A 98 3.09 0.94 13.79
C LYS A 98 4.61 0.83 13.69
N ILE A 99 5.27 1.98 13.80
CA ILE A 99 6.72 2.09 13.86
C ILE A 99 7.06 2.52 15.28
N ASP A 100 7.86 1.71 15.97
CA ASP A 100 8.45 2.05 17.27
C ASP A 100 9.62 3.03 17.12
#